data_AF-A0A1M4ZX42-F1
#
_entry.id   AF-A0A1M4ZX42-F1
#
_cell.length_a   1.000
_cell.length_b   1.000
_cell.length_c   1.000
_cell.angle_alpha   90.00
_cell.angle_beta   90.00
_cell.angle_gamma   90.00
#
_symmetry.space_group_name_H-M   'P 1'
#
loop_
_entity.id
_entity.type
_entity.pdbx_description
1 polymer ?
#
loop_
_entity_poly.entity_id
_entity_poly.type
_entity_poly.pdbx_seq_one_letter_code
_entity_poly.pdbx_strand_id
1 'polypeptide(L)'
;MRSGIVYIVFLWCASVWSQAATESMKTTNEQSLKQVFAAPVLQAYQENSDIKIQELFFYLQQLTQPGLEPSLRHEMETACLALFVNEETLVVDLTSPTPTLLPIATLLQKLAQSAPIQITVSERVKYNTVTYRSWTCGYTIGCVQNGSSREYAISQIVFFQLLPQQFGAHQQQTYQYRLGAMELR
;
A
#
# COMPACT_ATOMS: atom_id res chain seq x y z
N MET A 1 -5.27 59.82 -34.14
CA MET A 1 -4.72 58.47 -34.39
C MET A 1 -3.83 58.08 -33.22
N ARG A 2 -4.19 56.99 -32.53
CA ARG A 2 -3.42 56.12 -31.63
C ARG A 2 -4.49 55.37 -30.81
N SER A 3 -5.05 54.30 -31.36
CA SER A 3 -4.55 52.91 -31.20
C SER A 3 -4.55 52.54 -29.72
N GLY A 4 -5.58 51.79 -29.32
CA GLY A 4 -5.79 51.33 -27.94
C GLY A 4 -4.94 50.14 -27.55
N ILE A 5 -5.24 49.60 -26.36
CA ILE A 5 -5.23 48.18 -25.98
C ILE A 5 -5.96 48.09 -24.63
N VAL A 6 -6.96 47.20 -24.57
CA VAL A 6 -7.69 46.75 -23.38
C VAL A 6 -7.12 45.38 -22.99
N TYR A 7 -7.33 44.99 -21.72
CA TYR A 7 -7.17 43.65 -21.12
C TYR A 7 -5.72 43.32 -20.66
N ILE A 8 -5.46 42.69 -19.52
CA ILE A 8 -6.19 41.70 -18.71
C ILE A 8 -5.84 41.92 -17.22
N VAL A 9 -6.84 41.83 -16.34
CA VAL A 9 -6.69 41.53 -14.92
C VAL A 9 -6.46 40.01 -14.79
N PHE A 10 -5.31 39.59 -14.25
CA PHE A 10 -5.13 38.19 -13.83
C PHE A 10 -4.44 38.11 -12.47
N LEU A 11 -5.29 37.88 -11.46
CA LEU A 11 -5.10 37.04 -10.27
C LEU A 11 -3.65 36.70 -9.89
N TRP A 12 -3.09 37.51 -8.99
CA TRP A 12 -2.02 37.11 -8.07
C TRP A 12 -2.65 36.77 -6.71
N CYS A 13 -3.22 35.57 -6.60
CA CYS A 13 -3.66 34.99 -5.31
C CYS A 13 -3.51 33.47 -5.40
N ALA A 14 -2.35 32.95 -5.00
CA ALA A 14 -2.17 31.65 -4.32
C ALA A 14 -0.72 31.17 -4.49
N SER A 15 0.19 31.66 -3.65
CA SER A 15 1.50 31.02 -3.43
C SER A 15 1.88 31.10 -1.96
N VAL A 16 0.99 30.68 -1.07
CA VAL A 16 1.29 30.53 0.37
C VAL A 16 0.73 29.22 0.93
N TRP A 17 1.01 28.06 0.30
CA TRP A 17 0.80 26.76 0.96
C TRP A 17 1.89 25.79 0.52
N SER A 18 3.09 25.91 1.10
CA SER A 18 4.01 24.78 1.28
C SER A 18 5.09 25.12 2.31
N GLN A 19 4.66 25.49 3.52
CA GLN A 19 5.50 25.50 4.71
C GLN A 19 4.68 24.91 5.86
N ALA A 20 4.42 23.61 5.77
CA ALA A 20 3.86 22.83 6.86
C ALA A 20 4.34 21.38 6.76
N ALA A 21 5.66 21.18 6.76
CA ALA A 21 6.28 19.86 6.95
C ALA A 21 7.77 19.97 7.29
N THR A 22 8.17 20.89 8.17
CA THR A 22 9.56 20.92 8.67
C THR A 22 9.57 21.46 10.10
N GLU A 23 9.03 20.69 11.03
CA GLU A 23 9.37 20.86 12.44
C GLU A 23 9.67 19.52 13.10
N SER A 24 10.69 19.58 13.96
CA SER A 24 11.46 18.50 14.55
C SER A 24 10.65 17.58 15.47
N MET A 25 10.68 16.27 15.22
CA MET A 25 10.27 15.29 16.22
C MET A 25 11.47 14.79 17.03
N LYS A 26 11.77 15.50 18.12
CA LYS A 26 12.38 14.94 19.33
C LYS A 26 11.50 15.32 20.51
N THR A 27 10.61 14.42 20.93
CA THR A 27 10.27 14.11 22.34
C THR A 27 9.01 13.25 22.43
N THR A 28 9.03 12.41 23.46
CA THR A 28 8.12 11.32 23.82
C THR A 28 6.67 11.79 24.05
N ASN A 29 5.82 11.63 23.04
CA ASN A 29 4.36 11.46 23.11
C ASN A 29 3.90 11.14 21.68
N GLU A 30 3.71 9.87 21.35
CA GLU A 30 3.36 9.45 19.99
C GLU A 30 1.91 9.83 19.66
N GLN A 31 1.72 11.05 19.14
CA GLN A 31 0.43 11.53 18.64
C GLN A 31 -0.03 10.68 17.46
N SER A 32 -1.29 10.21 17.49
CA SER A 32 -1.90 9.48 16.38
C SER A 32 -1.86 10.29 15.07
N LEU A 33 -1.87 9.63 13.90
CA LEU A 33 -1.85 10.34 12.61
C LEU A 33 -3.04 11.29 12.44
N LYS A 34 -4.18 10.99 13.08
CA LYS A 34 -5.37 11.85 13.13
C LYS A 34 -5.14 13.17 13.89
N GLN A 35 -4.14 13.21 14.77
CA GLN A 35 -3.74 14.41 15.52
C GLN A 35 -2.65 15.22 14.80
N VAL A 36 -1.85 14.55 13.95
CA VAL A 36 -0.75 15.18 13.20
C VAL A 36 -1.23 15.75 11.86
N PHE A 37 -2.14 15.07 11.18
CA PHE A 37 -2.63 15.47 9.85
C PHE A 37 -4.07 15.97 9.89
N ALA A 38 -4.34 17.01 9.10
CA ALA A 38 -5.71 17.37 8.75
C ALA A 38 -6.40 16.19 8.05
N ALA A 39 -7.69 16.00 8.29
CA ALA A 39 -8.46 14.86 7.77
C ALA A 39 -8.32 14.65 6.24
N PRO A 40 -8.34 15.68 5.37
CA PRO A 40 -8.16 15.49 3.93
C PRO A 40 -6.77 14.95 3.55
N VAL A 41 -5.73 15.37 4.28
CA VAL A 41 -4.35 14.93 4.04
C VAL A 41 -4.20 13.46 4.45
N LEU A 42 -4.74 13.09 5.61
CA LEU A 42 -4.75 11.70 6.05
C LEU A 42 -5.53 10.80 5.09
N GLN A 43 -6.69 11.26 4.61
CA GLN A 43 -7.49 10.53 3.63
C GLN A 43 -6.72 10.31 2.32
N ALA A 44 -6.02 11.33 1.81
CA ALA A 44 -5.20 11.18 0.60
C ALA A 44 -4.09 10.14 0.80
N TYR A 45 -3.45 10.09 1.97
CA TYR A 45 -2.46 9.06 2.27
C TYR A 45 -3.07 7.66 2.39
N GLN A 46 -4.25 7.55 2.99
CA GLN A 46 -4.99 6.31 3.07
C GLN A 46 -5.40 5.79 1.68
N GLU A 47 -5.93 6.66 0.81
CA GLU A 47 -6.26 6.33 -0.58
C GLU A 47 -5.02 5.94 -1.39
N ASN A 48 -3.89 6.59 -1.18
CA ASN A 48 -2.63 6.18 -1.80
C ASN A 48 -2.14 4.80 -1.32
N SER A 49 -2.44 4.40 -0.09
CA SER A 49 -2.06 3.06 0.39
C SER A 49 -2.83 1.93 -0.28
N ASP A 50 -4.02 2.20 -0.85
CA ASP A 50 -4.75 1.22 -1.64
C ASP A 50 -3.94 0.77 -2.87
N ILE A 51 -3.04 1.62 -3.39
CA ILE A 51 -2.14 1.27 -4.50
C ILE A 51 -1.23 0.11 -4.08
N LYS A 52 -0.73 0.10 -2.84
CA LYS A 52 0.15 -0.99 -2.35
C LYS A 52 -0.57 -2.32 -2.23
N ILE A 53 -1.84 -2.29 -1.83
CA ILE A 53 -2.69 -3.48 -1.78
C ILE A 53 -2.95 -3.98 -3.21
N GLN A 54 -3.21 -3.09 -4.17
CA GLN A 54 -3.39 -3.46 -5.57
C GLN A 54 -2.12 -4.05 -6.19
N GLU A 55 -0.95 -3.45 -5.92
CA GLU A 55 0.36 -3.96 -6.33
C GLU A 55 0.60 -5.38 -5.79
N LEU A 56 0.29 -5.63 -4.51
CA LEU A 56 0.39 -6.97 -3.93
C LEU A 56 -0.40 -7.99 -4.75
N PHE A 57 -1.70 -7.77 -4.94
CA PHE A 57 -2.53 -8.75 -5.63
C PHE A 57 -2.24 -8.85 -7.11
N PHE A 58 -1.71 -7.78 -7.73
CA PHE A 58 -1.12 -7.86 -9.06
C PHE A 58 0.06 -8.85 -9.09
N TYR A 59 1.04 -8.70 -8.19
CA TYR A 59 2.17 -9.63 -8.15
C TYR A 59 1.74 -11.07 -7.89
N LEU A 60 0.86 -11.30 -6.92
CA LEU A 60 0.35 -12.65 -6.63
C LEU A 60 -0.36 -13.24 -7.85
N GLN A 61 -1.19 -12.46 -8.56
CA GLN A 61 -1.87 -12.91 -9.77
C GLN A 61 -0.88 -13.31 -10.88
N GLN A 62 0.17 -12.51 -11.10
CA GLN A 62 1.18 -12.81 -12.12
C GLN A 62 2.05 -14.02 -11.76
N LEU A 63 2.39 -14.18 -10.49
CA LEU A 63 3.20 -15.32 -10.02
C LEU A 63 2.49 -16.67 -10.14
N THR A 64 1.17 -16.66 -10.28
CA THR A 64 0.36 -17.86 -10.57
C THR A 64 0.37 -18.28 -12.05
N GLN A 65 0.89 -17.43 -12.96
CA GLN A 65 0.84 -17.72 -14.39
C GLN A 65 1.80 -18.84 -14.78
N PRO A 66 1.36 -19.81 -15.61
CA PRO A 66 2.22 -20.87 -16.10
C PRO A 66 3.25 -20.29 -17.08
N GLY A 67 4.47 -20.82 -17.06
CA GLY A 67 5.52 -20.45 -18.02
C GLY A 67 6.21 -19.11 -17.75
N LEU A 68 6.04 -18.52 -16.57
CA LEU A 68 6.81 -17.35 -16.15
C LEU A 68 8.31 -17.70 -16.11
N GLU A 69 9.14 -16.94 -16.81
CA GLU A 69 10.57 -17.16 -16.90
C GLU A 69 11.23 -17.02 -15.49
N PRO A 70 12.20 -17.89 -15.12
CA PRO A 70 12.77 -17.90 -13.78
C PRO A 70 13.35 -16.57 -13.27
N SER A 71 14.06 -15.82 -14.11
CA SER A 71 14.64 -14.53 -13.72
C SER A 71 13.56 -13.47 -13.48
N LEU A 72 12.54 -13.41 -14.35
CA LEU A 72 11.39 -12.54 -14.17
C LEU A 72 10.59 -12.91 -12.92
N ARG A 73 10.39 -14.22 -12.67
CA ARG A 73 9.75 -14.70 -11.43
C ARG A 73 10.51 -14.19 -10.20
N HIS A 74 11.83 -14.34 -10.19
CA HIS A 74 12.65 -13.89 -9.07
C HIS A 74 12.57 -12.37 -8.84
N GLU A 75 12.56 -11.58 -9.91
CA GLU A 75 12.39 -10.13 -9.83
C GLU A 75 11.01 -9.75 -9.26
N MET A 76 9.95 -10.43 -9.70
CA MET A 76 8.59 -10.21 -9.20
C MET A 76 8.42 -10.65 -7.74
N GLU A 77 9.02 -11.76 -7.34
CA GLU A 77 9.05 -12.20 -5.93
C GLU A 77 9.77 -11.17 -5.06
N THR A 78 10.93 -10.67 -5.51
CA THR A 78 11.69 -9.63 -4.83
C THR A 78 10.89 -8.34 -4.69
N ALA A 79 10.23 -7.90 -5.76
CA ALA A 79 9.36 -6.72 -5.75
C ALA A 79 8.15 -6.90 -4.81
N CYS A 80 7.54 -8.09 -4.80
CA CYS A 80 6.43 -8.43 -3.92
C CYS A 80 6.86 -8.41 -2.45
N LEU A 81 7.99 -9.04 -2.09
CA LEU A 81 8.53 -9.04 -0.73
C LEU A 81 8.87 -7.62 -0.25
N ALA A 82 9.35 -6.74 -1.14
CA ALA A 82 9.66 -5.36 -0.82
C ALA A 82 8.42 -4.52 -0.41
N LEU A 83 7.21 -4.96 -0.74
CA LEU A 83 5.97 -4.32 -0.27
C LEU A 83 5.77 -4.49 1.24
N PHE A 84 6.26 -5.58 1.83
CA PHE A 84 6.00 -5.94 3.22
C PHE A 84 7.05 -5.40 4.17
N VAL A 85 6.70 -5.24 5.46
CA VAL A 85 7.67 -4.85 6.49
C VAL A 85 8.80 -5.86 6.65
N ASN A 86 8.53 -7.15 6.46
CA ASN A 86 9.49 -8.24 6.43
C ASN A 86 8.90 -9.47 5.72
N GLU A 87 9.74 -10.44 5.41
CA GLU A 87 9.38 -11.68 4.70
C GLU A 87 8.55 -12.66 5.55
N GLU A 88 8.55 -12.47 6.87
CA GLU A 88 7.78 -13.25 7.86
C GLU A 88 6.36 -12.69 8.06
N THR A 89 5.98 -11.65 7.31
CA THR A 89 4.67 -11.03 7.44
C THR A 89 3.58 -12.04 7.07
N LEU A 90 2.67 -12.31 8.01
CA LEU A 90 1.60 -13.27 7.82
C LEU A 90 0.57 -12.77 6.82
N VAL A 91 0.28 -13.59 5.82
CA VAL A 91 -0.71 -13.36 4.77
C VAL A 91 -1.60 -14.59 4.61
N VAL A 92 -2.75 -14.41 3.99
CA VAL A 92 -3.70 -15.50 3.76
C VAL A 92 -3.15 -16.47 2.73
N ASP A 93 -3.25 -17.76 3.05
CA ASP A 93 -2.93 -18.84 2.13
C ASP A 93 -3.99 -18.96 1.03
N LEU A 94 -3.71 -18.35 -0.13
CA LEU A 94 -4.62 -18.38 -1.27
C LEU A 94 -4.65 -19.74 -1.98
N THR A 95 -3.69 -20.62 -1.70
CA THR A 95 -3.54 -21.91 -2.40
C THR A 95 -4.21 -23.06 -1.66
N SER A 96 -4.47 -22.91 -0.37
CA SER A 96 -5.18 -23.89 0.45
C SER A 96 -6.70 -23.72 0.37
N PRO A 97 -7.49 -24.81 0.45
CA PRO A 97 -8.94 -24.73 0.61
C PRO A 97 -9.36 -24.27 2.01
N THR A 98 -8.49 -24.41 3.01
CA THR A 98 -8.78 -23.97 4.38
C THR A 98 -8.09 -22.63 4.62
N PRO A 99 -8.81 -21.61 5.13
CA PRO A 99 -8.23 -20.30 5.40
C PRO A 99 -7.20 -20.43 6.53
N THR A 100 -5.93 -20.26 6.17
CA THR A 100 -4.80 -20.24 7.12
C THR A 100 -3.91 -19.05 6.81
N LEU A 101 -3.20 -18.57 7.82
CA LEU A 101 -2.18 -17.54 7.66
C LEU A 101 -0.81 -18.20 7.58
N LEU A 102 0.06 -17.67 6.72
CA LEU A 102 1.44 -18.12 6.57
C LEU A 102 2.35 -16.95 6.16
N PRO A 103 3.67 -17.04 6.36
CA PRO A 103 4.61 -16.01 5.91
C PRO A 103 4.49 -15.72 4.42
N ILE A 104 4.61 -14.46 4.01
CA ILE A 104 4.56 -14.09 2.58
C ILE A 104 5.61 -14.85 1.77
N ALA A 105 6.84 -15.02 2.27
CA ALA A 105 7.85 -15.81 1.56
C ALA A 105 7.40 -17.25 1.30
N THR A 106 6.73 -17.88 2.28
CA THR A 106 6.14 -19.21 2.13
C THR A 106 4.99 -19.20 1.10
N LEU A 107 4.16 -18.16 1.06
CA LEU A 107 3.10 -18.05 0.04
C LEU A 107 3.69 -18.05 -1.36
N LEU A 108 4.74 -17.24 -1.60
CA LEU A 108 5.36 -17.12 -2.92
C LEU A 108 5.94 -18.47 -3.38
N GLN A 109 6.59 -19.21 -2.48
CA GLN A 109 7.06 -20.57 -2.76
C GLN A 109 5.92 -21.53 -3.13
N LYS A 110 4.79 -21.46 -2.41
CA LYS A 110 3.60 -22.29 -2.71
C LYS A 110 2.99 -21.92 -4.07
N LEU A 111 2.94 -20.64 -4.43
CA LEU A 111 2.38 -20.19 -5.71
C LEU A 111 3.15 -20.75 -6.91
N ALA A 112 4.48 -20.87 -6.80
CA ALA A 112 5.30 -21.48 -7.85
C ALA A 112 4.94 -22.95 -8.17
N GLN A 113 4.31 -23.65 -7.22
CA GLN A 113 3.95 -25.07 -7.32
C GLN A 113 2.43 -25.29 -7.47
N SER A 114 1.65 -24.22 -7.44
CA SER A 114 0.19 -24.29 -7.44
C SER A 114 -0.38 -24.17 -8.84
N ALA A 115 -1.56 -24.77 -9.06
CA ALA A 115 -2.35 -24.48 -10.25
C ALA A 115 -2.72 -22.97 -10.28
N PRO A 116 -2.85 -22.36 -11.47
CA PRO A 116 -3.17 -20.94 -11.60
C PRO A 116 -4.40 -20.54 -10.79
N ILE A 117 -4.33 -19.38 -10.15
CA ILE A 117 -5.38 -18.85 -9.28
C ILE A 117 -5.82 -17.53 -9.88
N GLN A 118 -7.12 -17.34 -10.07
CA GLN A 118 -7.68 -16.03 -10.35
C GLN A 118 -8.00 -15.35 -9.03
N ILE A 119 -7.41 -14.17 -8.82
CA ILE A 119 -7.51 -13.40 -7.59
C ILE A 119 -8.26 -12.11 -7.90
N THR A 120 -9.29 -11.82 -7.10
CA THR A 120 -10.02 -10.55 -7.14
C THR A 120 -10.00 -9.91 -5.76
N VAL A 121 -10.12 -8.58 -5.72
CA VAL A 121 -10.21 -7.82 -4.47
C VAL A 121 -11.44 -6.93 -4.56
N SER A 122 -12.36 -7.09 -3.61
CA SER A 122 -13.63 -6.37 -3.55
C SER A 122 -13.88 -5.79 -2.15
N GLU A 123 -14.95 -4.99 -2.04
CA GLU A 123 -15.51 -4.52 -0.76
C GLU A 123 -14.49 -3.91 0.23
N ARG A 124 -13.93 -2.76 -0.11
CA ARG A 124 -12.98 -2.07 0.78
C ARG A 124 -13.73 -1.35 1.91
N VAL A 125 -13.69 -1.92 3.11
CA VAL A 125 -14.09 -1.22 4.34
C VAL A 125 -12.94 -0.30 4.76
N LYS A 126 -13.15 1.01 4.59
CA LYS A 126 -12.13 2.04 4.78
C LYS A 126 -11.80 2.28 6.26
N TYR A 127 -10.60 1.84 6.66
CA TYR A 127 -9.75 2.36 7.75
C TYR A 127 -10.35 2.37 9.17
N ASN A 128 -10.44 1.20 9.80
CA ASN A 128 -11.11 1.03 11.10
C ASN A 128 -10.28 1.56 12.28
N THR A 129 -8.97 1.32 12.29
CA THR A 129 -8.05 1.74 13.35
C THR A 129 -6.91 2.54 12.74
N VAL A 130 -6.65 3.76 13.23
CA VAL A 130 -5.52 4.60 12.81
C VAL A 130 -4.67 4.90 14.03
N THR A 131 -3.40 4.49 14.00
CA THR A 131 -2.41 4.77 15.03
C THR A 131 -1.52 5.94 14.61
N TYR A 132 -0.41 6.15 15.31
CA TYR A 132 0.60 7.16 14.96
C TYR A 132 1.49 6.76 13.76
N ARG A 133 1.50 5.49 13.34
CA ARG A 133 2.34 4.97 12.24
C ARG A 133 1.67 3.89 11.39
N SER A 134 0.38 3.65 11.57
CA SER A 134 -0.30 2.61 10.81
C SER A 134 -1.81 2.81 10.78
N TRP A 135 -2.45 2.09 9.88
CA TRP A 135 -3.90 1.87 9.92
C TRP A 135 -4.27 0.48 9.43
N THR A 136 -5.50 0.05 9.69
CA THR A 136 -6.03 -1.23 9.23
C THR A 136 -6.97 -1.04 8.04
N CYS A 137 -6.69 -1.69 6.91
CA CYS A 137 -7.56 -1.75 5.74
C CYS A 137 -8.40 -3.02 5.76
N GLY A 138 -9.72 -2.91 5.61
CA GLY A 138 -10.59 -4.07 5.44
C GLY A 138 -10.91 -4.29 3.96
N TYR A 139 -10.86 -5.53 3.48
CA TYR A 139 -11.26 -5.89 2.11
C TYR A 139 -11.57 -7.38 1.97
N THR A 140 -12.25 -7.77 0.89
CA THR A 140 -12.53 -9.17 0.56
C THR A 140 -11.64 -9.65 -0.57
N ILE A 141 -11.02 -10.82 -0.41
CA ILE A 141 -10.25 -11.50 -1.46
C ILE A 141 -11.12 -12.61 -2.05
N GLY A 142 -11.38 -12.56 -3.35
CA GLY A 142 -11.95 -13.68 -4.11
C GLY A 142 -10.85 -14.51 -4.76
N CYS A 143 -10.98 -15.83 -4.71
CA CYS A 143 -10.06 -16.79 -5.32
C CYS A 143 -10.83 -17.83 -6.13
N VAL A 144 -10.50 -17.99 -7.41
CA VAL A 144 -11.01 -19.08 -8.25
C VAL A 144 -9.86 -19.98 -8.69
N GLN A 145 -9.94 -21.25 -8.32
CA GLN A 145 -8.94 -22.27 -8.65
C GLN A 145 -9.64 -23.59 -8.97
N ASN A 146 -9.35 -24.18 -10.13
CA ASN A 146 -9.94 -25.46 -10.57
C ASN A 146 -11.49 -25.50 -10.49
N GLY A 147 -12.15 -24.38 -10.81
CA GLY A 147 -13.61 -24.26 -10.76
C GLY A 147 -14.21 -24.08 -9.36
N SER A 148 -13.40 -24.12 -8.30
CA SER A 148 -13.84 -23.78 -6.94
C SER A 148 -13.62 -22.30 -6.67
N SER A 149 -14.64 -21.63 -6.11
CA SER A 149 -14.57 -20.23 -5.68
C SER A 149 -14.51 -20.15 -4.15
N ARG A 150 -13.64 -19.28 -3.64
CA ARG A 150 -13.42 -19.03 -2.21
C ARG A 150 -13.35 -17.53 -1.98
N GLU A 151 -13.91 -17.06 -0.88
CA GLU A 151 -13.82 -15.67 -0.46
C GLU A 151 -13.29 -15.56 0.97
N TYR A 152 -12.43 -14.56 1.19
CA TYR A 152 -11.82 -14.30 2.49
C TYR A 152 -12.01 -12.84 2.86
N ALA A 153 -12.66 -12.57 3.98
CA ALA A 153 -12.76 -11.23 4.56
C ALA A 153 -11.49 -10.92 5.37
N ILE A 154 -10.74 -9.90 4.96
CA ILE A 154 -9.41 -9.61 5.48
C ILE A 154 -9.36 -8.25 6.18
N SER A 155 -8.63 -8.21 7.29
CA SER A 155 -8.07 -7.00 7.89
C SER A 155 -6.57 -6.98 7.64
N GLN A 156 -6.01 -5.94 7.02
CA GLN A 156 -4.56 -5.83 6.83
C GLN A 156 -4.02 -4.54 7.44
N ILE A 157 -2.92 -4.65 8.18
CA ILE A 157 -2.19 -3.48 8.67
C ILE A 157 -1.40 -2.85 7.52
N VAL A 158 -1.49 -1.54 7.39
CA VAL A 158 -0.62 -0.73 6.53
C VAL A 158 0.21 0.17 7.44
N PHE A 159 1.52 0.03 7.36
CA PHE A 159 2.45 0.92 8.04
C PHE A 159 2.75 2.14 7.19
N PHE A 160 2.83 3.27 7.87
CA PHE A 160 3.17 4.58 7.35
C PHE A 160 4.41 5.07 8.11
N GLN A 161 5.57 4.99 7.47
CA GLN A 161 6.85 5.29 8.09
C GLN A 161 7.51 6.50 7.42
N LEU A 162 8.04 7.42 8.23
CA LEU A 162 8.99 8.41 7.73
C LEU A 162 10.35 7.74 7.62
N LEU A 163 10.90 7.72 6.41
CA LEU A 163 12.26 7.29 6.16
C LEU A 163 13.10 8.48 5.70
N PRO A 164 14.31 8.65 6.23
CA PRO A 164 15.24 9.62 5.70
C PRO A 164 15.69 9.14 4.31
N GLN A 165 15.47 9.96 3.29
CA GLN A 165 16.03 9.80 1.96
C GLN A 165 17.08 10.88 1.69
N GLN A 166 18.20 10.45 1.11
CA GLN A 166 19.27 11.35 0.71
C GLN A 166 19.07 11.77 -0.75
N PHE A 167 19.00 13.08 -0.96
CA PHE A 167 18.93 13.73 -2.27
C PHE A 167 20.19 14.57 -2.45
N GLY A 168 21.24 13.96 -3.03
CA GLY A 168 22.55 14.57 -3.15
C GLY A 168 23.18 14.84 -1.77
N ALA A 169 23.41 16.12 -1.45
CA ALA A 169 23.94 16.55 -0.14
C ALA A 169 22.85 16.79 0.93
N HIS A 170 21.57 16.70 0.56
CA HIS A 170 20.45 17.00 1.45
C HIS A 170 19.76 15.72 1.91
N GLN A 171 19.29 15.69 3.16
CA GLN A 171 18.37 14.66 3.64
C GLN A 171 16.96 15.24 3.70
N GLN A 172 16.00 14.53 3.13
CA GLN A 172 14.57 14.81 3.27
C GLN A 172 13.87 13.59 3.85
N GLN A 173 12.80 13.80 4.61
CA GLN A 173 11.97 12.69 5.07
C GLN A 173 10.89 12.42 4.04
N THR A 174 10.78 11.17 3.60
CA THR A 174 9.70 10.73 2.72
C THR A 174 8.86 9.67 3.41
N TYR A 175 7.56 9.71 3.12
CA TYR A 175 6.62 8.73 3.63
C TYR A 175 6.66 7.49 2.75
N GLN A 176 6.94 6.34 3.37
CA GLN A 176 6.84 5.04 2.72
C GLN A 176 5.73 4.21 3.36
N TYR A 177 4.96 3.55 2.50
CA TYR A 177 3.98 2.55 2.90
C TYR A 177 4.61 1.16 2.88
N ARG A 178 4.36 0.38 3.92
CA ARG A 178 4.73 -1.03 3.98
C ARG A 178 3.54 -1.85 4.46
N LEU A 179 3.31 -2.98 3.83
CA LEU A 179 2.25 -3.91 4.19
C LEU A 179 2.65 -4.71 5.44
N GLY A 180 1.72 -4.78 6.38
CA GLY A 180 1.80 -5.61 7.58
C GLY A 180 0.93 -6.85 7.46
N ALA A 181 0.76 -7.52 8.60
CA ALA A 181 0.04 -8.79 8.69
C ALA A 181 -1.42 -8.65 8.26
N MET A 182 -1.93 -9.72 7.69
CA MET A 182 -3.35 -9.96 7.45
C MET A 182 -3.98 -10.72 8.62
N GLU A 183 -5.25 -10.47 8.87
CA GLU A 183 -6.10 -11.22 9.78
C GLU A 183 -7.38 -11.62 9.04
N LEU A 184 -7.83 -12.84 9.28
CA LEU A 184 -9.12 -13.34 8.80
C LEU A 184 -10.23 -12.79 9.71
N ARG A 185 -11.32 -12.29 9.10
CA ARG A 185 -12.51 -11.80 9.80
C ARG A 185 -13.69 -12.75 9.67
#